data_AF-A0A919CFX7-F1
#
_entry.id   AF-A0A919CFX7-F1
#
_cell.length_a   1.000
_cell.length_b   1.000
_cell.length_c   1.000
_cell.angle_alpha   90.00
_cell.angle_beta   90.00
_cell.angle_gamma   90.00
#
_symmetry.space_group_name_H-M   'P 1'
#
loop_
_entity.id
_entity.type
_entity.pdbx_description
1 polymer ?
#
loop_
_entity_poly.entity_id
_entity_poly.type
_entity_poly.pdbx_seq_one_letter_code
_entity_poly.pdbx_strand_id
1 'polypeptide(L)'
;MGTVDAMISAATASLGYKEGRNNDTSFGRWYGLNFNPWCDMAVSKWAADSGNASVVGHFAYCPSHVNFFKALGRWHGRTAAARRGDVVFFSWDGGPVADHVGLVTEDSAGPNTPVRTIEGNTSASNAGSQSNGDGVYRRTRTRSVVLGFGRPAYSAPSGIAPFPGAEFFRSSPRSPLITAMGRRLVAEGCSAYVTGPGPQWSDADRQSYAKWQRKQGFTGVDADGWPGKSTWDALRVPRS
;
A
#
# COMPACT_ATOMS: atom_id res chain seq x y z
N MET A 1 -14.43 -3.85 4.00
CA MET A 1 -13.25 -3.93 3.11
C MET A 1 -12.44 -2.66 3.29
N GLY A 2 -11.22 -2.79 3.81
CA GLY A 2 -10.33 -1.68 4.12
C GLY A 2 -9.59 -1.13 2.89
N THR A 3 -8.67 -0.20 3.13
CA THR A 3 -7.82 0.40 2.10
C THR A 3 -6.50 -0.34 1.98
N VAL A 4 -5.78 -0.13 0.87
CA VAL A 4 -4.41 -0.61 0.70
C VAL A 4 -3.45 -0.02 1.74
N ASP A 5 -3.68 1.22 2.18
CA ASP A 5 -2.86 1.87 3.19
C ASP A 5 -3.02 1.22 4.56
N ALA A 6 -4.24 0.83 4.92
CA ALA A 6 -4.49 0.08 6.15
C ALA A 6 -3.79 -1.29 6.12
N MET A 7 -3.78 -1.98 4.97
CA MET A 7 -3.08 -3.25 4.81
C MET A 7 -1.56 -3.10 5.01
N ILE A 8 -0.94 -2.12 4.36
CA ILE A 8 0.50 -1.86 4.47
C ILE A 8 0.85 -1.37 5.87
N SER A 9 -0.03 -0.59 6.52
CA SER A 9 0.16 -0.13 7.91
C SER A 9 0.16 -1.31 8.88
N ALA A 10 -0.78 -2.25 8.74
CA ALA A 10 -0.82 -3.46 9.57
C ALA A 10 0.44 -4.33 9.41
N ALA A 11 0.93 -4.50 8.17
CA ALA A 11 2.18 -5.21 7.92
C ALA A 11 3.41 -4.48 8.49
N THR A 12 3.46 -3.15 8.31
CA THR A 12 4.56 -2.30 8.80
C THR A 12 4.64 -2.32 10.33
N ALA A 13 3.50 -2.34 11.02
CA ALA A 13 3.44 -2.43 12.48
C ALA A 13 4.06 -3.72 13.03
N SER A 14 4.21 -4.76 12.20
CA SER A 14 4.83 -6.03 12.58
C SER A 14 6.34 -6.07 12.33
N LEU A 15 6.95 -5.06 11.71
CA LEU A 15 8.37 -5.09 11.36
C LEU A 15 9.27 -5.24 12.59
N GLY A 16 10.25 -6.15 12.50
CA GLY A 16 11.13 -6.47 13.62
C GLY A 16 10.53 -7.44 14.62
N TYR A 17 9.26 -7.87 14.44
CA TYR A 17 8.70 -8.99 15.17
C TYR A 17 9.56 -10.24 14.95
N LYS A 18 9.84 -10.95 16.04
CA LYS A 18 10.58 -12.22 16.06
C LYS A 18 9.71 -13.31 16.66
N GLU A 19 9.77 -14.49 16.07
CA GLU A 19 9.12 -15.66 16.65
C GLU A 19 9.81 -16.13 17.95
N GLY A 20 9.02 -16.78 18.80
CA GLY A 20 9.55 -17.62 19.87
C GLY A 20 10.02 -18.97 19.34
N ARG A 21 10.46 -19.83 20.24
CA ARG A 21 11.01 -21.15 19.90
C ARG A 21 10.01 -21.99 19.08
N ASN A 22 10.49 -22.63 18.01
CA ASN A 22 9.73 -23.55 17.16
C ASN A 22 8.49 -22.90 16.53
N ASN A 23 8.63 -21.79 15.79
CA ASN A 23 7.52 -21.07 15.15
C ASN A 23 6.43 -20.61 16.14
N ASP A 24 6.82 -20.32 17.38
CA ASP A 24 5.87 -19.84 18.38
C ASP A 24 5.54 -18.36 18.15
N THR A 25 4.35 -18.06 17.62
CA THR A 25 4.02 -16.71 17.16
C THR A 25 2.64 -16.22 17.59
N SER A 26 2.45 -14.91 17.64
CA SER A 26 1.12 -14.30 17.81
C SER A 26 0.24 -14.55 16.58
N PHE A 27 0.83 -14.62 15.38
CA PHE A 27 0.14 -14.96 14.14
C PHE A 27 -0.43 -16.38 14.16
N GLY A 28 0.41 -17.36 14.52
CA GLY A 28 0.00 -18.76 14.62
C GLY A 28 -1.04 -18.99 15.72
N ARG A 29 -0.90 -18.34 16.88
CA ARG A 29 -1.93 -18.36 17.93
C ARG A 29 -3.27 -17.77 17.48
N TRP A 30 -3.25 -16.61 16.82
CA TRP A 30 -4.46 -15.98 16.29
C TRP A 30 -5.16 -16.85 15.24
N TYR A 31 -4.38 -17.49 14.37
CA TYR A 31 -4.92 -18.38 13.34
C TYR A 31 -5.43 -19.71 13.94
N GLY A 32 -4.90 -20.14 15.08
CA GLY A 32 -5.18 -21.45 15.69
C GLY A 32 -4.25 -22.56 15.21
N LEU A 33 -3.14 -22.22 14.55
CA LEU A 33 -2.13 -23.15 14.00
C LEU A 33 -0.72 -22.77 14.48
N ASN A 34 -0.57 -22.39 15.74
CA ASN A 34 0.73 -22.05 16.33
C ASN A 34 1.76 -23.18 16.15
N PHE A 35 3.05 -22.84 16.17
CA PHE A 35 4.18 -23.77 15.96
C PHE A 35 4.32 -24.32 14.52
N ASN A 36 3.65 -23.71 13.54
CA ASN A 36 3.79 -24.02 12.12
C ASN A 36 4.39 -22.82 11.36
N PRO A 37 4.96 -23.03 10.15
CA PRO A 37 5.35 -21.93 9.28
C PRO A 37 4.20 -20.94 9.09
N TRP A 38 4.48 -19.65 9.25
CA TRP A 38 3.45 -18.64 9.51
C TRP A 38 3.45 -17.47 8.51
N CYS A 39 4.13 -17.60 7.37
CA CYS A 39 4.20 -16.55 6.34
C CYS A 39 2.81 -16.09 5.88
N ASP A 40 1.94 -17.04 5.55
CA ASP A 40 0.59 -16.74 5.06
C ASP A 40 -0.38 -16.36 6.19
N MET A 41 -0.14 -16.91 7.40
CA MET A 41 -0.86 -16.49 8.60
C MET A 41 -0.58 -15.01 8.92
N ALA A 42 0.65 -14.52 8.68
CA ALA A 42 0.98 -13.11 8.83
C ALA A 42 0.19 -12.23 7.85
N VAL A 43 0.17 -12.59 6.57
CA VAL A 43 -0.61 -11.85 5.55
C VAL A 43 -2.10 -11.85 5.90
N SER A 44 -2.63 -12.98 6.33
CA SER A 44 -4.02 -13.12 6.78
C SER A 44 -4.33 -12.27 8.01
N LYS A 45 -3.40 -12.21 8.98
CA LYS A 45 -3.54 -11.34 10.16
C LYS A 45 -3.56 -9.87 9.77
N TRP A 46 -2.64 -9.44 8.92
CA TRP A 46 -2.61 -8.06 8.43
C TRP A 46 -3.89 -7.70 7.68
N ALA A 47 -4.44 -8.64 6.90
CA ALA A 47 -5.71 -8.46 6.23
C ALA A 47 -6.88 -8.35 7.23
N ALA A 48 -6.92 -9.18 8.27
CA ALA A 48 -7.94 -9.09 9.31
C ALA A 48 -7.87 -7.76 10.06
N ASP A 49 -6.69 -7.36 10.52
CA ASP A 49 -6.48 -6.14 11.30
C ASP A 49 -6.77 -4.86 10.49
N SER A 50 -6.56 -4.92 9.18
CA SER A 50 -6.84 -3.80 8.27
C SER A 50 -8.26 -3.78 7.71
N GLY A 51 -9.11 -4.76 8.06
CA GLY A 51 -10.47 -4.89 7.53
C GLY A 51 -10.54 -5.36 6.06
N ASN A 52 -9.45 -5.97 5.56
CA ASN A 52 -9.27 -6.47 4.20
C ASN A 52 -9.43 -8.00 4.05
N ALA A 53 -9.79 -8.72 5.12
CA ALA A 53 -9.98 -10.17 5.09
C ALA A 53 -10.92 -10.65 3.97
N SER A 54 -11.92 -9.87 3.58
CA SER A 54 -12.86 -10.25 2.50
C SER A 54 -12.24 -10.23 1.09
N VAL A 55 -11.09 -9.57 0.89
CA VAL A 55 -10.44 -9.43 -0.43
C VAL A 55 -9.04 -10.01 -0.50
N VAL A 56 -8.43 -10.26 0.65
CA VAL A 56 -7.17 -10.99 0.77
C VAL A 56 -7.44 -12.45 1.17
N GLY A 57 -8.44 -12.71 2.02
CA GLY A 57 -8.74 -14.03 2.55
C GLY A 57 -8.05 -14.34 3.87
N HIS A 58 -8.22 -15.58 4.34
CA HIS A 58 -7.72 -16.12 5.60
C HIS A 58 -7.09 -17.48 5.32
N PHE A 59 -5.76 -17.51 5.17
CA PHE A 59 -4.98 -18.66 4.73
C PHE A 59 -3.73 -18.88 5.59
N ALA A 60 -3.33 -20.15 5.70
CA ALA A 60 -2.07 -20.59 6.29
C ALA A 60 -1.18 -21.33 5.28
N TYR A 61 -1.65 -21.51 4.04
CA TYR A 61 -1.00 -22.33 3.03
C TYR A 61 -1.00 -21.61 1.68
N CYS A 62 0.20 -21.23 1.21
CA CYS A 62 0.39 -20.38 0.04
C CYS A 62 -0.33 -20.89 -1.22
N PRO A 63 -0.29 -22.20 -1.58
CA PRO A 63 -1.00 -22.69 -2.77
C PRO A 63 -2.51 -22.50 -2.72
N SER A 64 -3.15 -22.62 -1.55
CA SER A 64 -4.58 -22.34 -1.38
C SER A 64 -4.88 -20.85 -1.61
N HIS A 65 -4.03 -19.98 -1.11
CA HIS A 65 -4.17 -18.53 -1.29
C HIS A 65 -3.93 -18.09 -2.75
N VAL A 66 -3.00 -18.73 -3.47
CA VAL A 66 -2.86 -18.58 -4.93
C VAL A 66 -4.16 -18.97 -5.65
N ASN A 67 -4.73 -20.12 -5.30
CA ASN A 67 -5.97 -20.62 -5.93
C ASN A 67 -7.17 -19.71 -5.65
N PHE A 68 -7.23 -19.09 -4.47
CA PHE A 68 -8.22 -18.07 -4.15
C PHE A 68 -8.16 -16.88 -5.12
N PHE A 69 -6.98 -16.31 -5.36
CA PHE A 69 -6.85 -15.21 -6.32
C PHE A 69 -7.13 -15.63 -7.76
N LYS A 70 -6.77 -16.87 -8.15
CA LYS A 70 -7.14 -17.42 -9.46
C LYS A 70 -8.65 -17.51 -9.61
N ALA A 71 -9.36 -18.04 -8.60
CA ALA A 71 -10.81 -18.17 -8.61
C ALA A 71 -11.52 -16.80 -8.69
N LEU A 72 -10.93 -15.75 -8.11
CA LEU A 72 -11.43 -14.38 -8.21
C LEU A 72 -11.08 -13.68 -9.54
N GLY A 73 -10.34 -14.31 -10.45
CA GLY A 73 -9.83 -13.67 -11.66
C GLY A 73 -8.83 -12.53 -11.38
N ARG A 74 -8.17 -12.57 -10.22
CA ARG A 74 -7.28 -11.52 -9.69
C ARG A 74 -5.83 -11.98 -9.55
N TRP A 75 -5.52 -13.14 -10.14
CA TRP A 75 -4.18 -13.65 -10.26
C TRP A 75 -3.46 -13.00 -11.45
N HIS A 76 -2.24 -12.56 -11.24
CA HIS A 76 -1.35 -12.04 -12.27
C HIS A 76 -0.04 -12.81 -12.27
N GLY A 77 0.41 -13.24 -13.45
CA GLY A 77 1.65 -13.99 -13.60
C GLY A 77 2.91 -13.17 -13.31
N ARG A 78 4.05 -13.86 -13.27
CA ARG A 78 5.36 -13.27 -12.95
C ARG A 78 5.87 -12.18 -13.90
N THR A 79 5.24 -11.93 -15.02
CA THR A 79 5.61 -10.82 -15.93
C THR A 79 4.79 -9.56 -15.70
N ALA A 80 3.79 -9.59 -14.81
CA ALA A 80 3.03 -8.40 -14.47
C ALA A 80 3.87 -7.40 -13.66
N ALA A 81 3.63 -6.10 -13.86
CA ALA A 81 4.09 -5.08 -12.94
C ALA A 81 3.43 -5.30 -11.56
N ALA A 82 4.25 -5.34 -10.52
CA ALA A 82 3.78 -5.41 -9.15
C ALA A 82 3.09 -4.09 -8.80
N ARG A 83 1.93 -4.16 -8.16
CA ARG A 83 1.23 -3.00 -7.63
C ARG A 83 1.32 -2.98 -6.12
N ARG A 84 1.38 -1.78 -5.56
CA ARG A 84 1.26 -1.53 -4.13
C ARG A 84 0.02 -2.26 -3.59
N GLY A 85 0.23 -3.11 -2.58
CA GLY A 85 -0.82 -3.92 -1.97
C GLY A 85 -1.05 -5.28 -2.61
N ASP A 86 -0.41 -5.61 -3.73
CA ASP A 86 -0.44 -6.99 -4.25
C ASP A 86 0.10 -7.95 -3.18
N VAL A 87 -0.53 -9.13 -3.07
CA VAL A 87 0.02 -10.27 -2.33
C VAL A 87 0.93 -11.02 -3.30
N VAL A 88 2.23 -10.97 -3.07
CA VAL A 88 3.22 -11.63 -3.93
C VAL A 88 3.51 -13.03 -3.42
N PHE A 89 3.55 -13.99 -4.33
CA PHE A 89 3.89 -15.37 -4.03
C PHE A 89 5.21 -15.74 -4.69
N PHE A 90 6.03 -16.49 -3.97
CA PHE A 90 7.35 -16.89 -4.40
C PHE A 90 7.43 -18.40 -4.63
N SER A 91 8.27 -18.77 -5.59
CA SER A 91 8.75 -20.13 -5.79
C SER A 91 10.27 -20.04 -5.87
N TRP A 92 10.95 -20.64 -4.91
CA TRP A 92 12.41 -20.56 -4.78
C TRP A 92 13.12 -21.43 -5.80
N ASP A 93 12.51 -22.55 -6.17
CA ASP A 93 12.98 -23.48 -7.20
C ASP A 93 12.53 -23.10 -8.62
N GLY A 94 11.64 -22.11 -8.76
CA GLY A 94 11.05 -21.69 -10.03
C GLY A 94 9.92 -22.60 -10.53
N GLY A 95 9.48 -23.56 -9.72
CA GLY A 95 8.33 -24.42 -9.96
C GLY A 95 6.97 -23.71 -9.89
N PRO A 96 5.87 -24.44 -10.14
CA PRO A 96 4.52 -23.87 -10.20
C PRO A 96 3.85 -23.70 -8.82
N VAL A 97 4.50 -24.17 -7.76
CA VAL A 97 3.94 -24.20 -6.39
C VAL A 97 4.56 -23.06 -5.58
N ALA A 98 3.73 -22.35 -4.81
CA ALA A 98 4.19 -21.27 -3.96
C ALA A 98 4.83 -21.81 -2.67
N ASP A 99 6.07 -21.42 -2.42
CA ASP A 99 6.83 -21.72 -1.19
C ASP A 99 6.63 -20.68 -0.09
N HIS A 100 6.34 -19.44 -0.49
CA HIS A 100 6.29 -18.29 0.40
C HIS A 100 5.40 -17.17 -0.15
N VAL A 101 5.04 -16.23 0.73
CA VAL A 101 4.16 -15.12 0.42
C VAL A 101 4.62 -13.85 1.13
N GLY A 102 4.37 -12.70 0.49
CA GLY A 102 4.65 -11.38 1.04
C GLY A 102 3.64 -10.34 0.59
N LEU A 103 3.71 -9.15 1.19
CA LEU A 103 2.93 -7.98 0.79
C LEU A 103 3.81 -7.00 0.02
N VAL A 104 3.41 -6.62 -1.19
CA VAL A 104 4.08 -5.60 -2.01
C VAL A 104 3.81 -4.20 -1.44
N THR A 105 4.86 -3.43 -1.15
CA THR A 105 4.71 -2.12 -0.48
C THR A 105 4.60 -0.92 -1.42
N GLU A 106 4.89 -1.11 -2.70
CA GLU A 106 4.92 -0.05 -3.70
C GLU A 106 4.84 -0.60 -5.12
N ASP A 107 4.49 0.26 -6.07
CA ASP A 107 4.48 -0.11 -7.48
C ASP A 107 5.90 -0.39 -7.97
N SER A 108 6.07 -1.46 -8.73
CA SER A 108 7.32 -1.72 -9.44
C SER A 108 7.49 -0.70 -10.58
N ALA A 109 8.72 -0.27 -10.86
CA ALA A 109 9.02 0.62 -11.97
C ALA A 109 8.70 0.01 -13.36
N GLY A 110 8.51 -1.31 -13.42
CA GLY A 110 7.99 -1.98 -14.61
C GLY A 110 7.86 -3.49 -14.43
N PRO A 111 7.28 -4.18 -15.44
CA PRO A 111 7.35 -5.63 -15.50
C PRO A 111 8.83 -6.01 -15.61
N ASN A 112 9.32 -6.82 -14.68
CA ASN A 112 10.72 -7.27 -14.55
C ASN A 112 11.64 -6.50 -13.59
N THR A 113 11.16 -5.51 -12.83
CA THR A 113 11.99 -4.86 -11.80
C THR A 113 11.87 -5.57 -10.44
N PRO A 114 12.88 -5.46 -9.54
CA PRO A 114 12.76 -6.02 -8.19
C PRO A 114 11.50 -5.53 -7.46
N VAL A 115 10.96 -6.38 -6.59
CA VAL A 115 9.74 -6.11 -5.82
C VAL A 115 10.12 -5.80 -4.38
N ARG A 116 9.66 -4.65 -3.87
CA ARG A 116 9.80 -4.28 -2.46
C ARG A 116 8.61 -4.79 -1.67
N THR A 117 8.88 -5.44 -0.55
CA THR A 117 7.88 -6.21 0.20
C THR A 117 8.07 -6.13 1.71
N ILE A 118 7.01 -6.50 2.44
CA ILE A 118 7.07 -6.93 3.84
C ILE A 118 6.61 -8.39 3.88
N GLU A 119 7.40 -9.23 4.55
CA GLU A 119 7.22 -10.68 4.58
C GLU A 119 7.34 -11.15 6.04
N GLY A 120 6.44 -12.05 6.46
CA GLY A 120 6.53 -12.76 7.74
C GLY A 120 7.13 -14.15 7.54
N ASN A 121 7.72 -14.73 8.58
CA ASN A 121 8.41 -16.02 8.53
C ASN A 121 9.56 -16.04 7.49
N THR A 122 10.25 -14.92 7.30
CA THR A 122 11.47 -14.81 6.50
C THR A 122 12.64 -14.40 7.39
N SER A 123 13.85 -14.38 6.84
CA SER A 123 15.06 -13.88 7.52
C SER A 123 15.42 -12.46 7.10
N ALA A 124 16.20 -11.77 7.94
CA ALA A 124 16.69 -10.41 7.68
C ALA A 124 17.55 -10.29 6.41
N SER A 125 18.26 -11.37 6.05
CA SER A 125 19.12 -11.46 4.87
C SER A 125 18.86 -12.76 4.10
N ASN A 126 19.58 -12.96 2.98
CA ASN A 126 19.54 -14.20 2.20
C ASN A 126 20.27 -15.38 2.88
N ALA A 127 20.99 -15.14 3.98
CA ALA A 127 21.76 -16.20 4.66
C ALA A 127 20.85 -17.14 5.49
N GLY A 128 19.68 -16.68 5.92
CA GLY A 128 18.71 -17.49 6.66
C GLY A 128 17.62 -18.09 5.78
N SER A 129 16.72 -18.86 6.40
CA SER A 129 15.57 -19.44 5.71
C SER A 129 14.63 -18.36 5.17
N GLN A 130 14.14 -18.55 3.94
CA GLN A 130 13.20 -17.65 3.28
C GLN A 130 11.76 -18.19 3.31
N SER A 131 11.54 -19.45 3.74
CA SER A 131 10.21 -20.03 3.97
C SER A 131 9.88 -20.28 5.44
N ASN A 132 10.90 -20.28 6.29
CA ASN A 132 10.78 -20.50 7.74
C ASN A 132 11.86 -19.74 8.50
N GLY A 133 11.98 -18.44 8.23
CA GLY A 133 12.88 -17.55 8.95
C GLY A 133 12.27 -17.06 10.27
N ASP A 134 12.99 -16.21 10.98
CA ASP A 134 12.71 -15.93 12.38
C ASP A 134 11.80 -14.72 12.63
N GLY A 135 11.30 -14.04 11.60
CA GLY A 135 10.59 -12.79 11.83
C GLY A 135 9.96 -12.11 10.63
N VAL A 136 9.56 -10.86 10.86
CA VAL A 136 8.95 -9.98 9.85
C VAL A 136 9.96 -8.94 9.39
N TYR A 137 10.22 -8.90 8.09
CA TYR A 137 11.25 -8.04 7.51
C TYR A 137 10.80 -7.37 6.22
N ARG A 138 11.43 -6.22 5.92
CA ARG A 138 11.42 -5.67 4.57
C ARG A 138 12.36 -6.48 3.69
N ARG A 139 11.90 -6.85 2.50
CA ARG A 139 12.69 -7.60 1.53
C ARG A 139 12.58 -6.96 0.15
N THR A 140 13.69 -7.00 -0.59
CA THR A 140 13.71 -6.70 -2.02
C THR A 140 13.97 -8.00 -2.75
N ARG A 141 12.99 -8.45 -3.54
CA ARG A 141 13.01 -9.76 -4.19
C ARG A 141 13.23 -9.59 -5.69
N THR A 142 14.17 -10.34 -6.23
CA THR A 142 14.35 -10.43 -7.68
C THR A 142 13.14 -11.11 -8.32
N ARG A 143 12.93 -10.87 -9.62
CA ARG A 143 11.79 -11.46 -10.33
C ARG A 143 11.91 -12.97 -10.54
N SER A 144 13.15 -13.49 -10.56
CA SER A 144 13.43 -14.91 -10.78
C SER A 144 12.75 -15.83 -9.77
N VAL A 145 12.50 -15.34 -8.56
CA VAL A 145 11.86 -16.10 -7.47
C VAL A 145 10.36 -15.82 -7.34
N VAL A 146 9.79 -14.93 -8.13
CA VAL A 146 8.35 -14.60 -8.03
C VAL A 146 7.54 -15.56 -8.90
N LEU A 147 6.58 -16.23 -8.29
CA LEU A 147 5.59 -17.05 -8.97
C LEU A 147 4.50 -16.18 -9.60
N GLY A 148 4.01 -15.19 -8.86
CA GLY A 148 2.98 -14.28 -9.33
C GLY A 148 2.41 -13.43 -8.20
N PHE A 149 1.28 -12.80 -8.49
CA PHE A 149 0.65 -11.83 -7.61
C PHE A 149 -0.85 -12.07 -7.53
N GLY A 150 -1.38 -12.11 -6.31
CA GLY A 150 -2.78 -11.84 -6.05
C GLY A 150 -3.01 -10.35 -5.95
N ARG A 151 -4.03 -9.82 -6.63
CA ARG A 151 -4.40 -8.41 -6.58
C ARG A 151 -5.75 -8.21 -5.90
N PRO A 152 -5.78 -8.03 -4.58
CA PRO A 152 -7.00 -7.72 -3.85
C PRO A 152 -7.71 -6.50 -4.43
N ALA A 153 -9.04 -6.56 -4.51
CA ALA A 153 -9.84 -5.36 -4.75
C ALA A 153 -9.95 -4.57 -3.45
N TYR A 154 -8.90 -3.89 -3.01
CA TYR A 154 -9.04 -2.98 -1.88
C TYR A 154 -10.14 -1.96 -2.16
N SER A 155 -10.82 -1.50 -1.10
CA SER A 155 -11.63 -0.29 -1.25
C SER A 155 -10.71 0.81 -1.74
N ALA A 156 -11.16 1.57 -2.74
CA ALA A 156 -10.54 2.85 -3.07
C ALA A 156 -10.35 3.60 -1.76
N PRO A 157 -9.21 4.30 -1.55
CA PRO A 157 -8.90 4.96 -0.28
C PRO A 157 -10.16 5.65 0.25
N SER A 158 -10.79 5.04 1.25
CA SER A 158 -12.08 5.47 1.73
C SER A 158 -11.82 6.77 2.45
N GLY A 159 -12.12 7.86 1.76
CA GLY A 159 -11.84 9.19 2.25
C GLY A 159 -10.72 9.93 1.56
N ILE A 160 -10.20 9.56 0.37
CA ILE A 160 -9.43 10.49 -0.49
C ILE A 160 -10.29 10.92 -1.67
N ALA A 161 -10.42 12.23 -1.88
CA ALA A 161 -11.18 12.79 -2.97
C ALA A 161 -10.45 12.59 -4.31
N PRO A 162 -11.12 12.09 -5.36
CA PRO A 162 -10.53 12.06 -6.69
C PRO A 162 -10.25 13.50 -7.16
N PHE A 163 -9.29 13.66 -8.06
CA PHE A 163 -9.03 14.96 -8.68
C PHE A 163 -10.29 15.43 -9.43
N PRO A 164 -10.91 16.57 -9.05
CA PRO A 164 -12.18 17.00 -9.64
C PRO A 164 -12.02 17.63 -11.04
N GLY A 165 -10.79 17.70 -11.55
CA GLY A 165 -10.45 18.37 -12.81
C GLY A 165 -9.95 19.80 -12.59
N ALA A 166 -9.10 20.29 -13.49
CA ALA A 166 -8.53 21.64 -13.37
C ALA A 166 -9.62 22.73 -13.48
N GLU A 167 -10.61 22.50 -14.35
CA GLU A 167 -11.72 23.42 -14.56
C GLU A 167 -12.58 23.64 -13.31
N PHE A 168 -12.69 22.63 -12.44
CA PHE A 168 -13.39 22.78 -11.17
C PHE A 168 -12.80 23.91 -10.33
N PHE A 169 -11.48 24.10 -10.30
CA PHE A 169 -10.84 25.19 -9.55
C PHE A 169 -10.94 26.52 -10.29
N ARG A 170 -10.85 26.49 -11.62
CA ARG A 170 -10.94 27.69 -12.47
C ARG A 170 -12.32 28.34 -12.43
N SER A 171 -13.37 27.57 -12.12
CA SER A 171 -14.72 28.10 -11.91
C SER A 171 -14.93 28.75 -10.53
N SER A 172 -13.89 28.92 -9.71
CA SER A 172 -13.95 29.51 -8.36
C SER A 172 -15.02 28.89 -7.45
N PRO A 173 -14.96 27.57 -7.21
CA PRO A 173 -16.05 26.82 -6.61
C PRO A 173 -16.20 27.11 -5.11
N ARG A 174 -17.42 26.87 -4.60
CA ARG A 174 -17.68 26.75 -3.16
C ARG A 174 -18.01 25.29 -2.84
N SER A 175 -17.12 24.61 -2.13
CA SER A 175 -17.26 23.19 -1.80
C SER A 175 -16.52 22.82 -0.51
N PRO A 176 -17.06 21.89 0.31
CA PRO A 176 -16.31 21.27 1.40
C PRO A 176 -14.97 20.65 0.97
N LEU A 177 -14.83 20.28 -0.31
CA LEU A 177 -13.61 19.76 -0.89
C LEU A 177 -12.45 20.77 -0.86
N ILE A 178 -12.76 22.07 -1.01
CA ILE A 178 -11.76 23.15 -0.91
C ILE A 178 -11.24 23.22 0.53
N THR A 179 -12.14 23.13 1.52
CA THR A 179 -11.74 23.11 2.94
C THR A 179 -10.85 21.91 3.25
N ALA A 180 -11.20 20.72 2.75
CA ALA A 180 -10.42 19.50 2.95
C ALA A 180 -9.01 19.61 2.31
N MET A 181 -8.93 20.14 1.09
CA MET A 181 -7.66 20.41 0.42
C MET A 181 -6.82 21.42 1.21
N GLY A 182 -7.43 22.55 1.61
CA GLY A 182 -6.74 23.59 2.37
C GLY A 182 -6.19 23.08 3.71
N ARG A 183 -6.93 22.23 4.42
CA ARG A 183 -6.44 21.58 5.65
C ARG A 183 -5.23 20.69 5.40
N ARG A 184 -5.19 19.97 4.27
CA ARG A 184 -4.00 19.19 3.89
C ARG A 184 -2.82 20.08 3.53
N LEU A 185 -3.02 21.16 2.79
CA LEU A 185 -1.96 22.13 2.50
C LEU A 185 -1.37 22.71 3.79
N VAL A 186 -2.19 23.03 4.79
CA VAL A 186 -1.73 23.46 6.12
C VAL A 186 -0.90 22.36 6.79
N ALA A 187 -1.38 21.12 6.82
CA ALA A 187 -0.67 20.00 7.43
C ALA A 187 0.66 19.66 6.72
N GLU A 188 0.77 19.96 5.42
CA GLU A 188 2.02 19.86 4.66
C GLU A 188 2.96 21.06 4.86
N GLY A 189 2.60 22.04 5.69
CA GLY A 189 3.39 23.25 5.90
C GLY A 189 3.33 24.25 4.73
N CYS A 190 2.35 24.09 3.84
CA CYS A 190 2.17 24.90 2.63
C CYS A 190 1.06 25.96 2.80
N SER A 191 0.87 26.51 4.01
CA SER A 191 -0.20 27.49 4.29
C SER A 191 0.11 28.89 3.77
N ALA A 192 -0.88 29.55 3.17
CA ALA A 192 -0.94 30.99 2.93
C ALA A 192 -2.20 31.64 3.55
N TYR A 193 -2.93 30.90 4.40
CA TYR A 193 -4.16 31.39 5.03
C TYR A 193 -3.87 32.30 6.22
N VAL A 194 -4.70 33.33 6.40
CA VAL A 194 -4.66 34.21 7.59
C VAL A 194 -5.49 33.60 8.73
N THR A 195 -6.74 33.20 8.46
CA THR A 195 -7.67 32.64 9.45
C THR A 195 -7.86 31.12 9.33
N GLY A 196 -7.26 30.51 8.30
CA GLY A 196 -7.44 29.10 7.94
C GLY A 196 -8.33 28.88 6.71
N PRO A 197 -8.35 27.64 6.18
CA PRO A 197 -9.06 27.32 4.94
C PRO A 197 -10.58 27.27 5.11
N GLY A 198 -11.30 27.83 4.15
CA GLY A 198 -12.77 27.82 4.06
C GLY A 198 -13.29 27.01 2.86
N PRO A 199 -14.62 26.97 2.63
CA PRO A 199 -15.20 26.21 1.51
C PRO A 199 -15.14 26.96 0.18
N GLN A 200 -14.91 28.27 0.19
CA GLN A 200 -14.82 29.09 -1.01
C GLN A 200 -13.37 29.08 -1.53
N TRP A 201 -13.17 28.68 -2.79
CA TRP A 201 -11.87 28.83 -3.44
C TRP A 201 -11.46 30.30 -3.49
N SER A 202 -10.21 30.57 -3.13
CA SER A 202 -9.62 31.90 -3.00
C SER A 202 -8.16 31.94 -3.45
N ASP A 203 -7.59 33.14 -3.54
CA ASP A 203 -6.16 33.31 -3.83
C ASP A 203 -5.26 32.67 -2.75
N ALA A 204 -5.73 32.58 -1.50
CA ALA A 204 -4.99 31.91 -0.44
C ALA A 204 -4.85 30.40 -0.72
N ASP A 205 -5.88 29.76 -1.28
CA ASP A 205 -5.81 28.36 -1.70
C ASP A 205 -4.81 28.19 -2.85
N ARG A 206 -4.89 29.04 -3.87
CA ARG A 206 -3.98 29.02 -5.02
C ARG A 206 -2.52 29.22 -4.60
N GLN A 207 -2.25 30.20 -3.74
CA GLN A 207 -0.90 30.45 -3.22
C GLN A 207 -0.39 29.30 -2.34
N SER A 208 -1.26 28.73 -1.51
CA SER A 208 -0.94 27.54 -0.70
C SER A 208 -0.60 26.34 -1.59
N TYR A 209 -1.35 26.15 -2.67
CA TYR A 209 -1.09 25.07 -3.61
C TYR A 209 0.20 25.28 -4.42
N ALA A 210 0.53 26.54 -4.76
CA ALA A 210 1.82 26.86 -5.39
C ALA A 210 3.00 26.50 -4.46
N LYS A 211 2.87 26.72 -3.15
CA LYS A 211 3.86 26.25 -2.16
C LYS A 211 3.96 24.72 -2.16
N TRP A 212 2.84 24.01 -2.27
CA TRP A 212 2.81 22.55 -2.39
C TRP A 212 3.50 22.04 -3.66
N GLN A 213 3.20 22.63 -4.83
CA GLN A 213 3.88 22.32 -6.08
C GLN A 213 5.40 22.50 -5.96
N ARG A 214 5.86 23.62 -5.37
CA ARG A 214 7.30 23.84 -5.10
C ARG A 214 7.89 22.81 -4.15
N LYS A 215 7.16 22.41 -3.10
CA LYS A 215 7.57 21.33 -2.18
C LYS A 215 7.69 19.98 -2.90
N GLN A 216 6.90 19.76 -3.95
CA GLN A 216 6.99 18.59 -4.85
C GLN A 216 8.07 18.73 -5.93
N GLY A 217 8.85 19.82 -5.95
CA GLY A 217 9.96 20.03 -6.89
C GLY A 217 9.60 20.76 -8.19
N PHE A 218 8.35 21.20 -8.36
CA PHE A 218 7.93 21.98 -9.54
C PHE A 218 8.42 23.43 -9.43
N THR A 219 8.77 24.05 -10.55
CA THR A 219 9.30 25.42 -10.61
C THR A 219 8.66 26.22 -11.76
N GLY A 220 8.83 27.55 -11.74
CA GLY A 220 8.32 28.42 -12.78
C GLY A 220 6.81 28.29 -13.02
N VAL A 221 6.42 28.10 -14.27
CA VAL A 221 5.03 27.95 -14.71
C VAL A 221 4.36 26.67 -14.20
N ASP A 222 5.13 25.65 -13.82
CA ASP A 222 4.57 24.39 -13.32
C ASP A 222 4.22 24.46 -11.81
N ALA A 223 4.53 25.58 -11.16
CA ALA A 223 4.16 25.90 -9.78
C ALA A 223 3.23 27.13 -9.69
N ASP A 224 2.22 27.16 -10.56
CA ASP A 224 1.26 28.25 -10.78
C ASP A 224 0.10 28.32 -9.77
N GLY A 225 0.03 27.35 -8.86
CA GLY A 225 -1.01 27.20 -7.85
C GLY A 225 -2.30 26.54 -8.34
N TRP A 226 -2.38 26.12 -9.60
CA TRP A 226 -3.55 25.40 -10.11
C TRP A 226 -3.39 23.89 -9.86
N PRO A 227 -4.35 23.24 -9.18
CA PRO A 227 -4.24 21.81 -8.91
C PRO A 227 -4.20 20.97 -10.19
N GLY A 228 -3.23 20.06 -10.27
CA GLY A 228 -3.10 19.05 -11.31
C GLY A 228 -3.24 17.64 -10.74
N LYS A 229 -3.53 16.65 -11.59
CA LYS A 229 -3.79 15.28 -11.12
C LYS A 229 -2.64 14.70 -10.27
N SER A 230 -1.39 14.86 -10.72
CA SER A 230 -0.21 14.31 -10.03
C SER A 230 -0.01 14.93 -8.65
N THR A 231 -0.07 16.26 -8.55
CA THR A 231 0.11 17.00 -7.29
C THR A 231 -1.10 16.83 -6.37
N TRP A 232 -2.29 16.62 -6.91
CA TRP A 232 -3.51 16.29 -6.15
C TRP A 232 -3.42 14.90 -5.52
N ASP A 233 -3.03 13.88 -6.29
CA ASP A 233 -2.87 12.51 -5.80
C ASP A 233 -1.81 12.44 -4.69
N ALA A 234 -0.73 13.21 -4.83
CA ALA A 234 0.32 13.33 -3.81
C ALA A 234 -0.16 14.02 -2.52
N LEU A 235 -1.05 15.01 -2.63
CA LEU A 235 -1.57 15.77 -1.47
C LEU A 235 -2.49 14.91 -0.57
N ARG A 236 -3.10 13.87 -1.15
CA ARG A 236 -4.04 12.95 -0.48
C ARG A 236 -5.15 13.72 0.25
N VAL A 237 -5.90 14.52 -0.51
CA VAL A 237 -7.01 15.33 -0.01
C VAL A 237 -8.16 14.45 0.47
N PRO A 238 -8.66 14.61 1.72
CA PRO A 238 -9.75 13.78 2.16
C PRO A 238 -11.07 14.02 1.41
N ARG A 239 -11.96 13.02 1.30
CA ARG A 239 -13.36 13.26 0.92
C ARG A 239 -14.06 14.06 2.02
N SER A 240 -14.89 14.99 1.59
CA SER A 240 -15.62 15.96 2.40
C SER A 240 -17.12 15.75 2.30
#